data_AF-A0A6B2L2Y1-F1
#
_entry.id   AF-A0A6B2L2Y1-F1
#
_cell.length_a   1.000
_cell.length_b   1.000
_cell.length_c   1.000
_cell.angle_alpha   90.00
_cell.angle_beta   90.00
_cell.angle_gamma   90.00
#
_symmetry.space_group_name_H-M   'P 1'
#
loop_
_entity.id
_entity.type
_entity.pdbx_description
1 polymer ?
#
loop_
_entity_poly.entity_id
_entity_poly.type
_entity_poly.pdbx_seq_one_letter_code
_entity_poly.pdbx_strand_id
1 'polypeptide(L)'
;MAWGNSYSVEGFKSSDMVISVWDKSERKKVKKVYEIQDGDVGDVCIGVVKIDLDELKKNETKQEMIPLWKHNFKKQKNFFLKLEYHYQEIEVFPPELYVPFVNFIVDPSMVFLDCVDDVAACQRHCAAKYVVRLLMLKHQWWKYLDKIIKDELGHCNQASTIFRGSGFGTSALLYFVKLVGKEYLQQTLATDIERLIVRKIPCLIQPDDTEDVKTEKAKHLKSYVSRFFKAIVNSAKYCPIQLRQVFNILFHAVSQKFDEQTSYFAINGFLFLRFFVPALKSPMDDIISINTPDEAKKLLSVIATAVQKMANGVTFRETDELAFLNEVMVNTKEDVDRFMRDISTVPDSSTLSAVLDIEELSFAEDAACMLSLLLKNEENFKNISDVAIREGLCNITKQTQESIANYLAKHNS
;
A
#
# COMPACT_ATOMS: atom_id res chain seq x y z
N MET A 1 -5.07 -23.62 -16.47
CA MET A 1 -3.74 -23.69 -15.83
C MET A 1 -3.57 -22.39 -15.06
N ALA A 2 -3.39 -22.46 -13.75
CA ALA A 2 -3.23 -21.27 -12.92
C ALA A 2 -1.90 -20.59 -13.28
N TRP A 3 -1.97 -19.34 -13.70
CA TRP A 3 -0.80 -18.48 -13.81
C TRP A 3 -0.24 -18.22 -12.40
N GLY A 4 1.08 -18.04 -12.32
CA GLY A 4 1.80 -17.86 -11.05
C GLY A 4 1.49 -16.52 -10.36
N ASN A 5 2.43 -16.05 -9.53
CA ASN A 5 2.32 -14.76 -8.85
C ASN A 5 2.34 -13.60 -9.86
N SER A 6 1.52 -12.58 -9.63
CA SER A 6 1.51 -11.32 -10.39
C SER A 6 2.25 -10.22 -9.62
N TYR A 7 3.04 -9.42 -10.33
CA TYR A 7 3.82 -8.32 -9.78
C TYR A 7 3.64 -7.08 -10.66
N SER A 8 3.62 -5.91 -10.04
CA SER A 8 3.61 -4.61 -10.73
C SER A 8 4.80 -3.80 -10.20
N VAL A 9 5.65 -3.33 -11.11
CA VAL A 9 6.85 -2.56 -10.77
C VAL A 9 6.84 -1.29 -11.61
N GLU A 10 7.05 -0.14 -10.98
CA GLU A 10 7.00 1.19 -11.60
C GLU A 10 8.34 1.91 -11.40
N GLY A 11 8.63 2.91 -12.24
CA GLY A 11 9.79 3.78 -12.05
C GLY A 11 11.14 3.18 -12.44
N PHE A 12 11.18 2.26 -13.42
CA PHE A 12 12.44 1.78 -13.98
C PHE A 12 13.22 2.93 -14.59
N LYS A 13 14.41 3.22 -14.04
CA LYS A 13 15.42 4.12 -14.61
C LYS A 13 16.52 3.35 -15.37
N SER A 14 16.44 2.03 -15.39
CA SER A 14 17.36 1.10 -16.03
C SER A 14 16.75 0.60 -17.33
N SER A 15 17.58 0.40 -18.36
CA SER A 15 17.19 -0.24 -19.63
C SER A 15 16.86 -1.74 -19.46
N ASP A 16 17.16 -2.32 -18.31
CA ASP A 16 17.05 -3.75 -18.06
C ASP A 16 16.20 -4.07 -16.83
N MET A 17 15.31 -5.07 -16.96
CA MET A 17 14.64 -5.74 -15.85
C MET A 17 15.24 -7.13 -15.62
N VAL A 18 15.62 -7.41 -14.38
CA VAL A 18 16.25 -8.68 -13.99
C VAL A 18 15.33 -9.45 -13.04
N ILE A 19 14.95 -10.67 -13.42
CA ILE A 19 14.12 -11.57 -12.61
C ILE A 19 14.97 -12.76 -12.17
N SER A 20 15.17 -12.90 -10.86
CA SER A 20 15.93 -14.01 -10.27
C SER A 20 14.99 -15.08 -9.70
N VAL A 21 15.24 -16.35 -10.03
CA VAL A 21 14.44 -17.50 -9.55
C VAL A 21 15.25 -18.28 -8.53
N TRP A 22 14.65 -18.54 -7.36
CA TRP A 22 15.32 -19.17 -6.21
C TRP A 22 14.68 -20.52 -5.85
N ASP A 23 15.52 -21.53 -5.55
CA ASP A 23 15.06 -22.84 -5.04
C ASP A 23 15.01 -22.82 -3.51
N LYS A 24 13.82 -23.04 -2.96
CA LYS A 24 13.62 -23.18 -1.51
C LYS A 24 13.96 -24.58 -0.97
N SER A 25 14.11 -25.59 -1.85
CA SER A 25 14.25 -27.00 -1.49
C SER A 25 15.68 -27.45 -1.20
N GLU A 26 16.70 -26.78 -1.77
CA GLU A 26 18.12 -27.11 -1.57
C GLU A 26 18.81 -26.24 -0.51
N ARG A 27 18.30 -26.21 0.74
CA ARG A 27 19.00 -25.62 1.90
C ARG A 27 20.20 -26.48 2.32
N LYS A 28 21.23 -26.64 1.48
CA LYS A 28 22.50 -27.27 1.88
C LYS A 28 23.47 -26.22 2.40
N LYS A 29 24.04 -26.47 3.58
CA LYS A 29 25.11 -25.72 4.28
C LYS A 29 26.05 -24.93 3.33
N VAL A 30 25.72 -23.70 2.95
CA VAL A 30 26.65 -22.80 2.25
C VAL A 30 27.35 -21.93 3.29
N LYS A 31 28.65 -22.15 3.47
CA LYS A 31 29.55 -21.22 4.17
C LYS A 31 29.74 -19.99 3.27
N LYS A 32 29.40 -18.81 3.81
CA LYS A 32 29.77 -17.45 3.36
C LYS A 32 29.86 -17.24 1.84
N VAL A 33 28.88 -16.54 1.27
CA VAL A 33 29.06 -15.75 0.04
C VAL A 33 28.49 -14.36 0.31
N TYR A 34 29.30 -13.35 -0.04
CA TYR A 34 29.02 -11.93 0.10
C TYR A 34 27.98 -11.46 -0.94
N GLU A 35 27.19 -10.45 -0.53
CA GLU A 35 26.28 -9.62 -1.33
C GLU A 35 25.23 -10.32 -2.21
N ILE A 36 24.02 -10.48 -1.65
CA ILE A 36 22.80 -10.80 -2.38
C ILE A 36 21.68 -9.96 -1.75
N GLN A 37 21.02 -9.10 -2.52
CA GLN A 37 20.02 -8.15 -2.01
C GLN A 37 18.59 -8.71 -1.91
N ASP A 38 18.23 -9.86 -2.49
CA ASP A 38 16.81 -10.31 -2.51
C ASP A 38 16.57 -11.82 -2.24
N GLY A 39 17.59 -12.60 -1.86
CA GLY A 39 17.45 -14.03 -1.54
C GLY A 39 17.50 -14.33 -0.04
N ASP A 40 16.74 -15.31 0.47
CA ASP A 40 16.90 -15.76 1.87
C ASP A 40 18.31 -16.35 2.07
N VAL A 41 18.86 -16.19 3.27
CA VAL A 41 20.13 -16.83 3.66
C VAL A 41 19.98 -18.36 3.58
N GLY A 42 20.55 -18.95 2.52
CA GLY A 42 20.53 -20.39 2.25
C GLY A 42 19.71 -20.82 1.04
N ASP A 43 19.03 -19.89 0.36
CA ASP A 43 18.39 -20.15 -0.92
C ASP A 43 19.43 -20.22 -2.03
N VAL A 44 19.20 -21.10 -3.01
CA VAL A 44 20.10 -21.25 -4.17
C VAL A 44 19.43 -20.64 -5.38
N CYS A 45 20.04 -19.61 -5.97
CA CYS A 45 19.57 -19.00 -7.21
C CYS A 45 19.65 -20.05 -8.34
N ILE A 46 18.50 -20.51 -8.84
CA ILE A 46 18.37 -21.49 -9.92
C ILE A 46 18.80 -20.87 -11.26
N GLY A 47 18.50 -19.58 -11.43
CA GLY A 47 18.93 -18.81 -12.56
C GLY A 47 18.20 -17.48 -12.68
N VAL A 48 18.62 -16.71 -13.67
CA VAL A 48 18.20 -15.32 -13.87
C VAL A 48 17.66 -15.15 -15.29
N VAL A 49 16.62 -14.33 -15.42
CA VAL A 49 16.11 -13.83 -16.69
C VAL A 49 16.36 -12.34 -16.75
N LYS A 50 16.90 -11.88 -17.88
CA LYS A 50 17.06 -10.47 -18.18
C LYS A 50 16.12 -10.12 -19.32
N ILE A 51 15.29 -9.10 -19.11
CA ILE A 51 14.40 -8.53 -20.12
C ILE A 51 14.97 -7.16 -20.46
N ASP A 52 15.36 -6.99 -21.71
CA ASP A 52 15.75 -5.69 -22.25
C ASP A 52 14.48 -4.88 -22.50
N LEU A 53 14.34 -3.75 -21.81
CA LEU A 53 13.18 -2.88 -21.90
C LEU A 53 13.24 -2.00 -23.16
N ASP A 54 14.43 -1.74 -23.72
CA ASP A 54 14.60 -0.93 -24.91
C ASP A 54 14.10 -1.64 -26.18
N GLU A 55 14.07 -2.99 -26.15
CA GLU A 55 13.52 -3.82 -27.23
C GLU A 55 11.98 -3.91 -27.21
N LEU A 56 11.33 -3.50 -26.11
CA LEU A 56 9.88 -3.60 -25.96
C LEU A 56 9.16 -2.40 -26.56
N LYS A 57 8.03 -2.67 -27.23
CA LYS A 57 7.18 -1.58 -27.72
C LYS A 57 6.28 -1.05 -26.62
N LYS A 58 6.00 0.25 -26.66
CA LYS A 58 5.05 0.91 -25.77
C LYS A 58 3.68 0.22 -25.78
N ASN A 59 3.16 -0.11 -24.59
CA ASN A 59 1.89 -0.83 -24.36
C ASN A 59 1.86 -2.27 -24.91
N GLU A 60 3.02 -2.90 -25.11
CA GLU A 60 3.10 -4.28 -25.56
C GLU A 60 2.81 -5.25 -24.41
N THR A 61 1.94 -6.23 -24.68
CA THR A 61 1.79 -7.42 -23.84
C THR A 61 2.49 -8.57 -24.54
N LYS A 62 3.49 -9.15 -23.88
CA LYS A 62 4.26 -10.27 -24.42
C LYS A 62 4.15 -11.46 -23.49
N GLN A 63 3.97 -12.62 -24.10
CA GLN A 63 3.97 -13.90 -23.41
C GLN A 63 5.05 -14.78 -24.02
N GLU A 64 6.03 -15.18 -23.23
CA GLU A 64 7.14 -15.99 -23.71
C GLU A 64 7.66 -16.97 -22.65
N MET A 65 8.38 -17.99 -23.12
CA MET A 65 9.11 -18.92 -22.27
C MET A 65 10.60 -18.66 -22.42
N ILE A 66 11.21 -18.10 -21.37
CA ILE A 66 12.60 -17.67 -21.39
C ILE A 66 13.45 -18.71 -20.65
N PRO A 67 14.55 -19.22 -21.23
CA PRO A 67 15.46 -20.10 -20.53
C PRO A 67 16.20 -19.35 -19.42
N LEU A 68 16.34 -19.96 -18.24
CA LEU A 68 17.08 -19.36 -17.12
C LEU A 68 18.60 -19.36 -17.40
N TRP A 69 19.23 -18.19 -17.28
CA TRP A 69 20.71 -18.08 -17.25
C TRP A 69 21.23 -18.63 -15.93
N LYS A 70 22.14 -19.61 -15.99
CA LYS A 70 22.56 -20.41 -14.82
C LYS A 70 23.67 -19.73 -14.03
N HIS A 71 23.52 -19.70 -12.71
CA HIS A 71 24.64 -19.47 -11.80
C HIS A 71 25.14 -20.83 -11.26
N ASN A 72 26.29 -21.32 -11.75
CA ASN A 72 27.11 -22.39 -11.14
C ASN A 72 26.46 -23.76 -10.77
N PHE A 73 25.54 -24.33 -11.54
CA PHE A 73 25.08 -25.72 -11.32
C PHE A 73 25.84 -26.76 -12.16
N LYS A 74 26.53 -27.70 -11.49
CA LYS A 74 27.25 -28.84 -12.10
C LYS A 74 26.34 -29.92 -12.73
N LYS A 75 25.01 -29.76 -12.74
CA LYS A 75 24.06 -30.68 -13.38
C LYS A 75 23.13 -29.92 -14.33
N GLN A 76 23.17 -30.28 -15.61
CA GLN A 76 22.35 -29.68 -16.66
C GLN A 76 20.88 -30.09 -16.50
N LYS A 77 20.09 -29.28 -15.79
CA LYS A 77 18.63 -29.19 -16.03
C LYS A 77 18.36 -27.88 -16.77
N ASN A 78 17.53 -27.93 -17.81
CA ASN A 78 17.08 -26.75 -18.55
C ASN A 78 15.75 -26.31 -17.95
N PHE A 79 15.79 -25.22 -17.18
CA PHE A 79 14.61 -24.60 -16.61
C PHE A 79 14.16 -23.46 -17.52
N PHE A 80 12.85 -23.34 -17.71
CA PHE A 80 12.22 -22.27 -18.47
C PHE A 80 11.26 -21.53 -17.55
N LEU A 81 11.24 -20.20 -17.65
CA LEU A 81 10.29 -19.35 -16.96
C LEU A 81 9.26 -18.89 -17.99
N LYS A 82 7.99 -19.24 -17.75
CA LYS A 82 6.88 -18.72 -18.53
C LYS A 82 6.47 -17.37 -17.93
N LEU A 83 6.65 -16.30 -18.69
CA LEU A 83 6.28 -14.95 -18.29
C LEU A 83 5.17 -14.42 -19.19
N GLU A 84 4.25 -13.68 -18.58
CA GLU A 84 3.33 -12.77 -19.25
C GLU A 84 3.56 -11.41 -18.60
N TYR A 85 3.92 -10.41 -19.41
CA TYR A 85 4.19 -9.07 -18.91
C TYR A 85 3.62 -8.01 -19.85
N HIS A 86 3.25 -6.88 -19.26
CA HIS A 86 2.71 -5.71 -19.95
C HIS A 86 3.64 -4.53 -19.70
N TYR A 87 4.24 -3.99 -20.77
CA TYR A 87 5.16 -2.86 -20.68
C TYR A 87 4.46 -1.56 -21.07
N GLN A 88 4.52 -0.56 -20.19
CA GLN A 88 3.99 0.77 -20.45
C GLN A 88 5.08 1.81 -20.22
N GLU A 89 5.35 2.61 -21.24
CA GLU A 89 6.30 3.71 -21.20
C GLU A 89 5.57 5.05 -21.21
N ILE A 90 5.92 5.92 -20.27
CA ILE A 90 5.33 7.25 -20.12
C ILE A 90 6.44 8.27 -20.26
N GLU A 91 6.36 9.07 -21.32
CA GLU A 91 7.27 10.18 -21.56
C GLU A 91 6.87 11.34 -20.65
N VAL A 92 7.86 11.85 -19.90
CA VAL A 92 7.67 12.95 -18.97
C VAL A 92 8.26 14.21 -19.59
N PHE A 93 7.39 15.19 -19.82
CA PHE A 93 7.74 16.48 -20.41
C PHE A 93 8.03 17.55 -19.34
N PRO A 94 8.52 18.75 -19.71
CA PRO A 94 8.73 19.82 -18.75
C PRO A 94 7.46 20.16 -17.96
N PRO A 95 7.58 20.45 -16.65
CA PRO A 95 6.44 20.61 -15.75
C PRO A 95 5.48 21.73 -16.18
N GLU A 96 5.98 22.76 -16.87
CA GLU A 96 5.21 23.92 -17.32
C GLU A 96 4.04 23.52 -18.24
N LEU A 97 4.23 22.46 -19.04
CA LEU A 97 3.21 21.96 -19.97
C LEU A 97 2.01 21.34 -19.24
N TYR A 98 2.23 20.81 -18.03
CA TYR A 98 1.20 20.15 -17.25
C TYR A 98 0.49 21.08 -16.25
N VAL A 99 1.00 22.30 -16.02
CA VAL A 99 0.43 23.23 -15.03
C VAL A 99 -1.07 23.49 -15.24
N PRO A 100 -1.57 23.81 -16.46
CA PRO A 100 -3.00 24.04 -16.68
C PRO A 100 -3.83 22.80 -16.35
N PHE A 101 -3.35 21.63 -16.78
CA PHE A 101 -3.99 20.34 -16.51
C PHE A 101 -4.07 20.04 -15.02
N VAL A 102 -2.96 20.16 -14.29
CA VAL A 102 -2.95 19.90 -12.86
C VAL A 102 -3.86 20.89 -12.14
N ASN A 103 -3.83 22.18 -12.49
CA ASN A 103 -4.71 23.17 -11.85
C ASN A 103 -6.20 22.84 -12.03
N PHE A 104 -6.60 22.21 -13.13
CA PHE A 104 -7.96 21.70 -13.32
C PHE A 104 -8.26 20.49 -12.40
N ILE A 105 -7.34 19.52 -12.33
CA ILE A 105 -7.51 18.29 -11.53
C ILE A 105 -7.57 18.59 -10.03
N VAL A 106 -6.74 19.50 -9.56
CA VAL A 106 -6.65 19.90 -8.14
C VAL A 106 -7.20 21.30 -7.88
N ASP A 107 -8.23 21.68 -8.63
CA ASP A 107 -8.92 22.95 -8.45
C ASP A 107 -9.48 23.07 -7.02
N PRO A 108 -9.49 24.29 -6.41
CA PRO A 108 -10.01 24.48 -5.05
C PRO A 108 -11.48 24.07 -4.85
N SER A 109 -12.29 24.09 -5.91
CA SER A 109 -13.68 23.61 -5.88
C SER A 109 -13.78 22.08 -5.89
N MET A 110 -12.69 21.39 -6.23
CA MET A 110 -12.56 19.94 -6.14
C MET A 110 -13.62 19.19 -6.95
N VAL A 111 -14.03 19.78 -8.06
CA VAL A 111 -15.11 19.30 -8.93
C VAL A 111 -14.69 18.05 -9.69
N PHE A 112 -13.41 17.92 -10.08
CA PHE A 112 -12.91 16.72 -10.76
C PHE A 112 -13.12 15.44 -9.94
N LEU A 113 -13.11 15.53 -8.61
CA LEU A 113 -13.28 14.38 -7.72
C LEU A 113 -14.62 13.68 -7.89
N ASP A 114 -15.64 14.47 -8.24
CA ASP A 114 -17.02 14.02 -8.37
C ASP A 114 -17.19 13.10 -9.58
N CYS A 115 -16.24 13.09 -10.52
CA CYS A 115 -16.28 12.27 -11.74
C CYS A 115 -15.13 11.25 -11.87
N VAL A 116 -14.25 11.10 -10.87
CA VAL A 116 -13.10 10.18 -10.99
C VAL A 116 -13.55 8.74 -11.13
N ASP A 117 -14.57 8.34 -10.36
CA ASP A 117 -15.12 6.98 -10.44
C ASP A 117 -15.80 6.69 -11.79
N ASP A 118 -16.34 7.71 -12.47
CA ASP A 118 -16.95 7.56 -13.80
C ASP A 118 -15.91 7.27 -14.90
N VAL A 119 -14.71 7.83 -14.75
CA VAL A 119 -13.64 7.77 -15.75
C VAL A 119 -12.65 6.63 -15.45
N ALA A 120 -12.26 6.46 -14.19
CA ALA A 120 -11.15 5.61 -13.76
C ALA A 120 -11.61 4.41 -12.91
N ALA A 121 -12.86 3.95 -13.06
CA ALA A 121 -13.41 2.81 -12.32
C ALA A 121 -12.48 1.57 -12.26
N CYS A 122 -11.83 1.21 -13.38
CA CYS A 122 -10.93 0.05 -13.42
C CYS A 122 -9.53 0.33 -12.87
N GLN A 123 -9.15 1.60 -12.69
CA GLN A 123 -7.81 2.04 -12.31
C GLN A 123 -7.83 3.02 -11.12
N ARG A 124 -8.84 2.90 -10.25
CA ARG A 124 -9.08 3.81 -9.10
C ARG A 124 -7.86 3.96 -8.21
N HIS A 125 -7.12 2.88 -7.96
CA HIS A 125 -5.92 2.92 -7.12
C HIS A 125 -4.81 3.78 -7.73
N CYS A 126 -4.63 3.72 -9.05
CA CYS A 126 -3.68 4.56 -9.78
C CYS A 126 -4.12 6.02 -9.78
N ALA A 127 -5.40 6.29 -10.07
CA ALA A 127 -5.95 7.65 -10.02
C ALA A 127 -5.83 8.26 -8.62
N ALA A 128 -6.15 7.49 -7.57
CA ALA A 128 -6.00 7.88 -6.17
C ALA A 128 -4.55 8.24 -5.83
N LYS A 129 -3.58 7.42 -6.27
CA LYS A 129 -2.15 7.70 -6.11
C LYS A 129 -1.78 9.07 -6.70
N TYR A 130 -2.05 9.30 -7.98
CA TYR A 130 -1.60 10.53 -8.65
C TYR A 130 -2.33 11.77 -8.14
N VAL A 131 -3.64 11.70 -7.91
CA VAL A 131 -4.43 12.84 -7.37
C VAL A 131 -3.93 13.23 -5.98
N VAL A 132 -3.72 12.27 -5.07
CA VAL A 132 -3.21 12.56 -3.72
C VAL A 132 -1.82 13.20 -3.80
N ARG A 133 -0.91 12.66 -4.61
CA ARG A 133 0.46 13.19 -4.76
C ARG A 133 0.47 14.62 -5.30
N LEU A 134 -0.34 14.91 -6.33
CA LEU A 134 -0.49 16.26 -6.88
C LEU A 134 -1.09 17.24 -5.86
N LEU A 135 -2.08 16.81 -5.06
CA LEU A 135 -2.66 17.61 -3.99
C LEU A 135 -1.67 17.90 -2.87
N MET A 136 -0.78 16.96 -2.57
CA MET A 136 0.30 17.16 -1.60
C MET A 136 1.29 18.21 -2.09
N LEU A 137 1.71 18.14 -3.35
CA LEU A 137 2.58 19.13 -4.00
C LEU A 137 1.97 20.54 -4.04
N LYS A 138 0.64 20.65 -4.11
CA LYS A 138 -0.08 21.94 -4.06
C LYS A 138 -0.47 22.38 -2.65
N HIS A 139 -0.13 21.60 -1.62
CA HIS A 139 -0.55 21.82 -0.24
C HIS A 139 -2.08 22.04 -0.13
N GLN A 140 -2.89 21.20 -0.79
CA GLN A 140 -4.37 21.24 -0.69
C GLN A 140 -4.97 19.91 -0.18
N TRP A 141 -4.13 18.97 0.23
CA TRP A 141 -4.52 17.61 0.60
C TRP A 141 -5.55 17.55 1.76
N TRP A 142 -5.51 18.46 2.72
CA TRP A 142 -6.45 18.41 3.87
C TRP A 142 -7.88 18.76 3.48
N LYS A 143 -8.08 19.76 2.61
CA LYS A 143 -9.41 20.13 2.08
C LYS A 143 -10.01 18.98 1.29
N TYR A 144 -9.15 18.26 0.57
CA TYR A 144 -9.53 17.12 -0.24
C TYR A 144 -10.00 15.95 0.61
N LEU A 145 -9.24 15.61 1.65
CA LEU A 145 -9.61 14.54 2.55
C LEU A 145 -10.87 14.90 3.35
N ASP A 146 -11.04 16.16 3.75
CA ASP A 146 -12.29 16.63 4.37
C ASP A 146 -13.51 16.48 3.44
N LYS A 147 -13.38 16.86 2.16
CA LYS A 147 -14.43 16.64 1.15
C LYS A 147 -14.75 15.14 0.97
N ILE A 148 -13.74 14.30 0.74
CA ILE A 148 -13.93 12.84 0.60
C ILE A 148 -14.64 12.26 1.83
N ILE A 149 -14.22 12.67 3.02
CA ILE A 149 -14.80 12.15 4.26
C ILE A 149 -16.27 12.55 4.37
N LYS A 150 -16.60 13.81 4.06
CA LYS A 150 -17.99 14.28 4.06
C LYS A 150 -18.84 13.59 3.00
N ASP A 151 -18.31 13.40 1.80
CA ASP A 151 -19.03 12.75 0.70
C ASP A 151 -19.29 11.26 1.00
N GLU A 152 -18.27 10.52 1.46
CA GLU A 152 -18.43 9.11 1.87
C GLU A 152 -19.45 9.00 3.03
N LEU A 153 -19.37 9.90 4.01
CA LEU A 153 -20.31 9.92 5.12
C LEU A 153 -21.72 10.28 4.65
N GLY A 154 -21.88 11.19 3.70
CA GLY A 154 -23.17 11.55 3.11
C GLY A 154 -23.93 10.34 2.57
N HIS A 155 -23.20 9.44 1.89
CA HIS A 155 -23.76 8.21 1.29
C HIS A 155 -23.86 7.03 2.27
N CYS A 156 -23.25 7.11 3.46
CA CYS A 156 -23.29 6.04 4.46
C CYS A 156 -24.54 6.11 5.34
N ASN A 157 -25.37 5.06 5.28
CA ASN A 157 -26.54 4.89 6.15
C ASN A 157 -26.24 4.12 7.45
N GLN A 158 -25.12 3.40 7.49
CA GLN A 158 -24.72 2.59 8.65
C GLN A 158 -23.29 2.89 9.07
N ALA A 159 -23.10 3.08 10.37
CA ALA A 159 -21.80 3.24 11.00
C ALA A 159 -20.80 2.11 10.63
N SER A 160 -21.31 0.89 10.47
CA SER A 160 -20.52 -0.29 10.16
C SER A 160 -19.98 -0.32 8.73
N THR A 161 -20.45 0.54 7.82
CA THR A 161 -20.04 0.54 6.40
C THR A 161 -19.10 1.69 6.03
N ILE A 162 -18.80 2.59 6.98
CA ILE A 162 -17.92 3.75 6.77
C ILE A 162 -16.56 3.31 6.20
N PHE A 163 -16.20 3.83 5.03
CA PHE A 163 -15.00 3.45 4.25
C PHE A 163 -14.83 1.95 4.02
N ARG A 164 -15.91 1.17 3.97
CA ARG A 164 -15.87 -0.25 3.55
C ARG A 164 -16.06 -0.43 2.05
N GLY A 165 -16.39 0.63 1.32
CA GLY A 165 -16.51 0.62 -0.13
C GLY A 165 -15.17 0.50 -0.86
N SER A 166 -15.26 0.29 -2.17
CA SER A 166 -14.13 0.28 -3.12
C SER A 166 -14.07 1.54 -3.98
N GLY A 167 -14.79 2.60 -3.59
CA GLY A 167 -14.83 3.87 -4.31
C GLY A 167 -13.49 4.62 -4.29
N PHE A 168 -13.42 5.65 -5.11
CA PHE A 168 -12.23 6.50 -5.21
C PHE A 168 -11.85 7.12 -3.86
N GLY A 169 -12.81 7.64 -3.10
CA GLY A 169 -12.56 8.26 -1.79
C GLY A 169 -11.84 7.33 -0.79
N THR A 170 -12.31 6.08 -0.66
CA THR A 170 -11.65 5.06 0.19
C THR A 170 -10.23 4.75 -0.32
N SER A 171 -10.04 4.66 -1.63
CA SER A 171 -8.73 4.39 -2.24
C SER A 171 -7.74 5.53 -2.03
N ALA A 172 -8.20 6.77 -2.16
CA ALA A 172 -7.40 7.98 -1.96
C ALA A 172 -6.97 8.14 -0.49
N LEU A 173 -7.91 7.98 0.45
CA LEU A 173 -7.59 8.00 1.87
C LEU A 173 -6.57 6.89 2.23
N LEU A 174 -6.74 5.68 1.68
CA LEU A 174 -5.81 4.57 1.90
C LEU A 174 -4.41 4.87 1.35
N TYR A 175 -4.33 5.43 0.14
CA TYR A 175 -3.06 5.81 -0.44
C TYR A 175 -2.36 6.89 0.40
N PHE A 176 -3.08 7.93 0.81
CA PHE A 176 -2.55 8.99 1.66
C PHE A 176 -1.97 8.45 2.97
N VAL A 177 -2.71 7.59 3.68
CA VAL A 177 -2.26 7.05 4.96
C VAL A 177 -1.04 6.15 4.80
N LYS A 178 -0.95 5.38 3.70
CA LYS A 178 0.24 4.60 3.39
C LYS A 178 1.45 5.47 3.08
N LEU A 179 1.27 6.52 2.28
CA LEU A 179 2.34 7.42 1.87
C LEU A 179 2.94 8.16 3.08
N VAL A 180 2.10 8.78 3.90
CA VAL A 180 2.53 9.53 5.09
C VAL A 180 2.96 8.60 6.23
N GLY A 181 2.35 7.42 6.31
CA GLY A 181 2.56 6.48 7.41
C GLY A 181 3.72 5.51 7.21
N LYS A 182 4.45 5.54 6.10
CA LYS A 182 5.54 4.59 5.80
C LYS A 182 6.58 4.55 6.93
N GLU A 183 7.14 5.70 7.30
CA GLU A 183 8.12 5.79 8.40
C GLU A 183 7.50 5.39 9.75
N TYR A 184 6.23 5.71 9.96
CA TYR A 184 5.52 5.33 11.18
C TYR A 184 5.38 3.82 11.34
N LEU A 185 5.10 3.10 10.23
CA LEU A 185 5.09 1.62 10.23
C LEU A 185 6.47 1.07 10.53
N GLN A 186 7.52 1.61 9.90
CA GLN A 186 8.90 1.18 10.13
C GLN A 186 9.27 1.33 11.61
N GLN A 187 9.07 2.52 12.19
CA GLN A 187 9.38 2.79 13.60
C GLN A 187 8.56 1.92 14.57
N THR A 188 7.33 1.55 14.20
CA THR A 188 6.44 0.79 15.08
C THR A 188 6.66 -0.73 14.98
N LEU A 189 6.91 -1.27 13.78
CA LEU A 189 6.86 -2.70 13.52
C LEU A 189 8.20 -3.31 13.06
N ALA A 190 9.05 -2.58 12.33
CA ALA A 190 10.20 -3.17 11.63
C ALA A 190 11.12 -3.96 12.55
N THR A 191 11.51 -3.36 13.69
CA THR A 191 12.39 -4.01 14.66
C THR A 191 11.82 -5.33 15.21
N ASP A 192 10.51 -5.41 15.43
CA ASP A 192 9.87 -6.61 15.97
C ASP A 192 9.69 -7.69 14.90
N ILE A 193 9.41 -7.29 13.66
CA ILE A 193 9.38 -8.19 12.51
C ILE A 193 10.77 -8.78 12.24
N GLU A 194 11.80 -7.95 12.19
CA GLU A 194 13.19 -8.38 11.97
C GLU A 194 13.66 -9.34 13.06
N ARG A 195 13.36 -9.03 14.33
CA ARG A 195 13.69 -9.92 15.46
C ARG A 195 12.99 -11.27 15.33
N LEU A 196 11.72 -11.30 14.90
CA LEU A 196 10.97 -12.53 14.67
C LEU A 196 11.63 -13.37 13.56
N ILE A 197 12.01 -12.74 12.45
CA ILE A 197 12.66 -13.38 11.30
C ILE A 197 14.02 -13.96 11.70
N VAL A 198 14.84 -13.20 12.45
CA VAL A 198 16.19 -13.62 12.85
C VAL A 198 16.15 -14.74 13.88
N ARG A 199 15.26 -14.66 14.88
CA ARG A 199 15.23 -15.63 15.99
C ARG A 199 14.68 -16.99 15.59
N LYS A 200 13.79 -17.06 14.60
CA LYS A 200 13.19 -18.31 14.09
C LYS A 200 12.64 -19.23 15.19
N ILE A 201 12.04 -18.64 16.23
CA ILE A 201 11.47 -19.41 17.35
C ILE A 201 10.23 -20.15 16.83
N PRO A 202 10.14 -21.48 17.02
CA PRO A 202 8.92 -22.23 16.66
C PRO A 202 7.73 -21.72 17.48
N CYS A 203 6.70 -21.22 16.79
CA CYS A 203 5.47 -20.70 17.40
C CYS A 203 4.20 -21.30 16.77
N LEU A 204 4.30 -21.87 15.56
CA LEU A 204 3.16 -22.48 14.87
C LEU A 204 2.97 -23.92 15.37
N ILE A 205 1.82 -24.15 16.01
CA ILE A 205 1.40 -25.45 16.51
C ILE A 205 1.05 -26.34 15.31
N GLN A 206 1.54 -27.57 15.32
CA GLN A 206 1.25 -28.61 14.34
C GLN A 206 0.47 -29.76 14.99
N PRO A 207 -0.33 -30.52 14.22
CA PRO A 207 -1.13 -31.63 14.76
C PRO A 207 -0.31 -32.72 15.45
N ASP A 208 0.93 -32.93 15.00
CA ASP A 208 1.87 -33.95 15.47
C ASP A 208 2.76 -33.48 16.65
N ASP A 209 2.63 -32.22 17.09
CA ASP A 209 3.35 -31.74 18.26
C ASP A 209 2.90 -32.47 19.54
N THR A 210 3.83 -32.77 20.44
CA THR A 210 3.50 -33.25 21.79
C THR A 210 2.89 -32.12 22.63
N GLU A 211 2.11 -32.46 23.66
CA GLU A 211 1.42 -31.44 24.49
C GLU A 211 2.39 -30.43 25.14
N ASP A 212 3.59 -30.88 25.57
CA ASP A 212 4.63 -29.98 26.09
C ASP A 212 5.11 -28.98 25.03
N VAL A 213 5.30 -29.46 23.78
CA VAL A 213 5.73 -28.62 22.66
C VAL A 213 4.62 -27.65 22.25
N LYS A 214 3.36 -28.10 22.23
CA LYS A 214 2.19 -27.22 21.99
C LYS A 214 2.12 -26.10 23.02
N THR A 215 2.33 -26.42 24.29
CA THR A 215 2.29 -25.47 25.40
C THR A 215 3.39 -24.40 25.26
N GLU A 216 4.63 -24.81 24.96
CA GLU A 216 5.74 -23.88 24.73
C GLU A 216 5.54 -23.02 23.48
N LYS A 217 5.08 -23.60 22.36
CA LYS A 217 4.74 -22.85 21.14
C LYS A 217 3.61 -21.83 21.38
N ALA A 218 2.57 -22.22 22.11
CA ALA A 218 1.47 -21.35 22.50
C ALA A 218 1.96 -20.17 23.35
N LYS A 219 2.86 -20.41 24.30
CA LYS A 219 3.48 -19.38 25.14
C LYS A 219 4.30 -18.39 24.32
N HIS A 220 5.09 -18.86 23.36
CA HIS A 220 5.82 -17.99 22.44
C HIS A 220 4.87 -17.15 21.58
N LEU A 221 3.82 -17.76 21.02
CA LEU A 221 2.85 -17.04 20.20
C LEU A 221 2.11 -15.97 21.01
N LYS A 222 1.64 -16.29 22.22
CA LYS A 222 1.06 -15.33 23.18
C LYS A 222 1.99 -14.15 23.41
N SER A 223 3.28 -14.42 23.63
CA SER A 223 4.29 -13.38 23.82
C SER A 223 4.46 -12.48 22.59
N TYR A 224 4.49 -13.03 21.38
CA TYR A 224 4.59 -12.23 20.16
C TYR A 224 3.33 -11.39 19.93
N VAL A 225 2.14 -11.98 20.07
CA VAL A 225 0.86 -11.26 19.91
C VAL A 225 0.79 -10.08 20.87
N SER A 226 1.07 -10.31 22.17
CA SER A 226 1.07 -9.23 23.17
C SER A 226 2.08 -8.14 22.85
N ARG A 227 3.28 -8.54 22.38
CA ARG A 227 4.35 -7.60 22.01
C ARG A 227 3.95 -6.71 20.83
N PHE A 228 3.50 -7.29 19.72
CA PHE A 228 3.09 -6.53 18.54
C PHE A 228 1.89 -5.62 18.84
N PHE A 229 0.90 -6.11 19.58
CA PHE A 229 -0.23 -5.29 19.99
C PHE A 229 0.22 -4.10 20.84
N LYS A 230 1.07 -4.33 21.86
CA LYS A 230 1.62 -3.26 22.72
C LYS A 230 2.50 -2.29 21.95
N ALA A 231 3.26 -2.74 20.96
CA ALA A 231 4.05 -1.86 20.10
C ALA A 231 3.14 -0.84 19.40
N ILE A 232 2.01 -1.30 18.84
CA ILE A 232 1.02 -0.46 18.15
C ILE A 232 0.30 0.49 19.12
N VAL A 233 -0.29 0.00 20.22
CA VAL A 233 -1.09 0.89 21.10
C VAL A 233 -0.24 1.91 21.86
N ASN A 234 1.08 1.70 21.97
CA ASN A 234 2.01 2.65 22.58
C ASN A 234 2.74 3.53 21.56
N SER A 235 2.48 3.38 20.26
CA SER A 235 3.17 4.13 19.21
C SER A 235 2.52 5.49 18.89
N ALA A 236 1.43 5.88 19.58
CA ALA A 236 0.70 7.11 19.29
C ALA A 236 1.61 8.35 19.14
N LYS A 237 2.62 8.49 20.01
CA LYS A 237 3.60 9.60 19.97
C LYS A 237 4.44 9.68 18.69
N TYR A 238 4.60 8.57 17.96
CA TYR A 238 5.30 8.51 16.68
C TYR A 238 4.37 8.71 15.48
N CYS A 239 3.05 8.80 15.70
CA CYS A 239 2.07 9.02 14.64
C CYS A 239 2.28 10.41 14.00
N PRO A 240 2.55 10.50 12.69
CA PRO A 240 2.76 11.75 11.98
C PRO A 240 1.60 12.73 12.16
N ILE A 241 1.90 14.02 12.24
CA ILE A 241 0.89 15.04 12.52
C ILE A 241 -0.20 15.08 11.45
N GLN A 242 0.14 14.79 10.20
CA GLN A 242 -0.79 14.79 9.08
C GLN A 242 -1.77 13.61 9.17
N LEU A 243 -1.32 12.44 9.66
CA LEU A 243 -2.24 11.34 9.96
C LEU A 243 -3.18 11.70 11.11
N ARG A 244 -2.66 12.33 12.17
CA ARG A 244 -3.48 12.79 13.29
C ARG A 244 -4.53 13.80 12.85
N GLN A 245 -4.18 14.71 11.94
CA GLN A 245 -5.12 15.68 11.35
C GLN A 245 -6.24 14.98 10.58
N VAL A 246 -5.91 13.95 9.79
CA VAL A 246 -6.92 13.15 9.09
C VAL A 246 -7.83 12.39 10.06
N PHE A 247 -7.26 11.76 11.08
CA PHE A 247 -8.07 11.08 12.10
C PHE A 247 -8.92 12.04 12.91
N ASN A 248 -8.46 13.25 13.17
CA ASN A 248 -9.23 14.29 13.83
C ASN A 248 -10.41 14.78 12.97
N ILE A 249 -10.18 15.05 11.67
CA ILE A 249 -11.25 15.39 10.72
C ILE A 249 -12.28 14.26 10.65
N LEU A 250 -11.81 13.02 10.51
CA LEU A 250 -12.67 11.83 10.49
C LEU A 250 -13.47 11.69 11.78
N PHE A 251 -12.82 11.91 12.93
CA PHE A 251 -13.45 11.84 14.24
C PHE A 251 -14.60 12.83 14.35
N HIS A 252 -14.35 14.11 14.06
CA HIS A 252 -15.39 15.13 14.16
C HIS A 252 -16.52 14.92 13.15
N ALA A 253 -16.21 14.55 11.90
CA ALA A 253 -17.23 14.32 10.88
C ALA A 253 -18.13 13.13 11.22
N VAL A 254 -17.56 12.02 11.70
CA VAL A 254 -18.33 10.84 12.13
C VAL A 254 -19.12 11.13 13.39
N SER A 255 -18.53 11.82 14.36
CA SER A 255 -19.19 12.16 15.63
C SER A 255 -20.38 13.11 15.44
N GLN A 256 -20.32 14.00 14.45
CA GLN A 256 -21.44 14.89 14.13
C GLN A 256 -22.62 14.13 13.52
N LYS A 257 -22.36 13.09 12.73
CA LYS A 257 -23.42 12.29 12.07
C LYS A 257 -23.96 11.17 12.96
N PHE A 258 -23.09 10.55 13.76
CA PHE A 258 -23.40 9.42 14.62
C PHE A 258 -23.04 9.77 16.07
N ASP A 259 -21.90 9.32 16.56
CA ASP A 259 -21.43 9.52 17.93
C ASP A 259 -19.90 9.33 18.03
N GLU A 260 -19.31 9.67 19.18
CA GLU A 260 -17.87 9.55 19.40
C GLU A 260 -17.37 8.09 19.37
N GLN A 261 -18.14 7.13 19.87
CA GLN A 261 -17.73 5.72 19.87
C GLN A 261 -17.66 5.17 18.44
N THR A 262 -18.63 5.53 17.60
CA THR A 262 -18.65 5.23 16.17
C THR A 262 -17.45 5.84 15.46
N SER A 263 -16.99 7.01 15.90
CA SER A 263 -15.79 7.66 15.36
C SER A 263 -14.52 6.84 15.63
N TYR A 264 -14.33 6.37 16.86
CA TYR A 264 -13.23 5.46 17.18
C TYR A 264 -13.33 4.14 16.42
N PHE A 265 -14.55 3.61 16.24
CA PHE A 265 -14.77 2.40 15.44
C PHE A 265 -14.38 2.60 13.96
N ALA A 266 -14.74 3.74 13.35
CA ALA A 266 -14.38 4.07 11.98
C ALA A 266 -12.86 4.20 11.80
N ILE A 267 -12.20 4.92 12.71
CA ILE A 267 -10.73 5.08 12.71
C ILE A 267 -10.05 3.73 12.92
N ASN A 268 -10.54 2.89 13.85
CA ASN A 268 -10.04 1.55 14.08
C ASN A 268 -10.14 0.66 12.84
N GLY A 269 -11.33 0.66 12.21
CA GLY A 269 -11.60 -0.06 10.97
C GLY A 269 -10.77 0.43 9.79
N PHE A 270 -10.18 1.61 9.86
CA PHE A 270 -9.25 2.10 8.86
C PHE A 270 -7.80 1.74 9.24
N LEU A 271 -7.36 2.14 10.42
CA LEU A 271 -5.97 2.07 10.85
C LEU A 271 -5.48 0.63 11.13
N PHE A 272 -6.26 -0.18 11.83
CA PHE A 272 -5.86 -1.58 12.05
C PHE A 272 -6.06 -2.39 10.78
N LEU A 273 -7.27 -2.38 10.21
CA LEU A 273 -7.63 -3.26 9.10
C LEU A 273 -6.91 -2.95 7.79
N ARG A 274 -6.56 -1.68 7.53
CA ARG A 274 -6.01 -1.26 6.23
C ARG A 274 -4.58 -0.75 6.27
N PHE A 275 -4.02 -0.57 7.47
CA PHE A 275 -2.66 -0.06 7.62
C PHE A 275 -1.77 -1.03 8.42
N PHE A 276 -2.01 -1.24 9.73
CA PHE A 276 -1.16 -2.12 10.53
C PHE A 276 -1.29 -3.62 10.20
N VAL A 277 -2.51 -4.15 10.05
CA VAL A 277 -2.73 -5.58 9.80
C VAL A 277 -2.22 -6.00 8.43
N PRO A 278 -2.46 -5.24 7.32
CA PRO A 278 -1.83 -5.54 6.04
C PRO A 278 -0.31 -5.48 6.10
N ALA A 279 0.27 -4.49 6.80
CA ALA A 279 1.72 -4.36 6.98
C ALA A 279 2.33 -5.56 7.74
N LEU A 280 1.60 -6.15 8.70
CA LEU A 280 2.03 -7.39 9.36
C LEU A 280 1.90 -8.61 8.44
N LYS A 281 0.77 -8.75 7.72
CA LYS A 281 0.53 -9.91 6.84
C LYS A 281 1.50 -9.98 5.68
N SER A 282 1.81 -8.83 5.11
CA SER A 282 2.73 -8.65 3.99
C SER A 282 3.64 -7.47 4.30
N PRO A 283 4.70 -7.68 5.10
CA PRO A 283 5.70 -6.64 5.30
C PRO A 283 6.34 -6.37 3.95
N MET A 284 6.04 -5.20 3.39
CA MET A 284 6.60 -4.75 2.12
C MET A 284 8.10 -4.45 2.31
N ASP A 285 8.88 -4.47 1.24
CA ASP A 285 10.30 -4.10 1.25
C ASP A 285 10.50 -2.67 1.79
N ASP A 286 9.47 -1.84 1.66
CA ASP A 286 9.38 -0.50 2.24
C ASP A 286 9.30 -0.48 3.78
N ILE A 287 9.06 -1.59 4.46
CA ILE A 287 8.94 -1.66 5.94
C ILE A 287 10.19 -2.29 6.56
N ILE A 288 10.76 -3.31 5.90
CA ILE A 288 11.94 -4.05 6.37
C ILE A 288 12.90 -4.27 5.21
N SER A 289 14.20 -4.19 5.48
CA SER A 289 15.23 -4.40 4.45
C SER A 289 15.66 -5.86 4.30
N ILE A 290 14.92 -6.80 4.90
CA ILE A 290 15.21 -8.24 4.83
C ILE A 290 14.04 -9.00 4.24
N ASN A 291 14.33 -9.95 3.37
CA ASN A 291 13.31 -10.84 2.84
C ASN A 291 12.64 -11.63 4.00
N THR A 292 11.32 -11.80 3.90
CA THR A 292 10.54 -12.53 4.90
C THR A 292 10.29 -13.96 4.43
N PRO A 293 10.86 -14.97 5.13
CA PRO A 293 10.63 -16.38 4.81
C PRO A 293 9.16 -16.77 4.92
N ASP A 294 8.73 -17.81 4.20
CA ASP A 294 7.33 -18.26 4.21
C ASP A 294 6.83 -18.64 5.61
N GLU A 295 7.69 -19.26 6.44
CA GLU A 295 7.33 -19.58 7.81
C GLU A 295 7.08 -18.32 8.66
N ALA A 296 7.87 -17.26 8.45
CA ALA A 296 7.67 -15.98 9.11
C ALA A 296 6.40 -15.28 8.60
N LYS A 297 6.11 -15.31 7.29
CA LYS A 297 4.86 -14.79 6.72
C LYS A 297 3.63 -15.47 7.33
N LYS A 298 3.66 -16.80 7.47
CA LYS A 298 2.58 -17.57 8.12
C LYS A 298 2.40 -17.14 9.58
N LEU A 299 3.49 -17.05 10.33
CA LEU A 299 3.45 -16.63 11.74
C LEU A 299 2.93 -15.19 11.89
N LEU A 300 3.43 -14.26 11.09
CA LEU A 300 2.97 -12.87 11.07
C LEU A 300 1.48 -12.76 10.68
N SER A 301 0.99 -13.60 9.77
CA SER A 301 -0.44 -13.65 9.44
C SER A 301 -1.31 -14.09 10.62
N VAL A 302 -0.85 -15.06 11.42
CA VAL A 302 -1.54 -15.46 12.66
C VAL A 302 -1.52 -14.32 13.68
N ILE A 303 -0.36 -13.68 13.87
CA ILE A 303 -0.21 -12.52 14.77
C ILE A 303 -1.14 -11.38 14.33
N ALA A 304 -1.16 -11.04 13.05
CA ALA A 304 -2.00 -9.99 12.47
C ALA A 304 -3.49 -10.28 12.67
N THR A 305 -3.90 -11.56 12.57
CA THR A 305 -5.28 -11.98 12.83
C THR A 305 -5.66 -11.81 14.30
N ALA A 306 -4.77 -12.16 15.23
CA ALA A 306 -4.99 -11.93 16.65
C ALA A 306 -5.05 -10.44 16.99
N VAL A 307 -4.10 -9.64 16.48
CA VAL A 307 -4.08 -8.18 16.64
C VAL A 307 -5.36 -7.54 16.11
N GLN A 308 -5.85 -7.98 14.94
CA GLN A 308 -7.12 -7.49 14.38
C GLN A 308 -8.31 -7.77 15.31
N LYS A 309 -8.36 -8.97 15.90
CA LYS A 309 -9.41 -9.34 16.86
C LYS A 309 -9.31 -8.52 18.16
N MET A 310 -8.09 -8.33 18.68
CA MET A 310 -7.83 -7.49 19.85
C MET A 310 -8.29 -6.04 19.63
N ALA A 311 -7.96 -5.47 18.46
CA ALA A 311 -8.37 -4.13 18.06
C ALA A 311 -9.89 -3.98 17.92
N ASN A 312 -10.59 -5.04 17.50
CA ASN A 312 -12.04 -5.07 17.41
C ASN A 312 -12.73 -5.39 18.76
N GLY A 313 -11.97 -5.69 19.82
CA GLY A 313 -12.52 -6.11 21.11
C GLY A 313 -13.27 -7.45 21.06
N VAL A 314 -12.93 -8.33 20.12
CA VAL A 314 -13.57 -9.66 19.96
C VAL A 314 -12.56 -10.77 20.23
N THR A 315 -13.03 -11.88 20.79
CA THR A 315 -12.20 -13.06 21.08
C THR A 315 -12.30 -14.13 19.98
N PHE A 316 -11.45 -15.14 20.04
CA PHE A 316 -11.60 -16.39 19.30
C PHE A 316 -12.72 -17.24 19.91
N ARG A 317 -13.42 -18.02 19.08
CA ARG A 317 -14.42 -18.98 19.57
C ARG A 317 -13.69 -20.11 20.31
N GLU A 318 -14.35 -20.75 21.27
CA GLU A 318 -13.72 -21.84 22.05
C GLU A 318 -13.31 -23.05 21.19
N THR A 319 -13.99 -23.26 20.05
CA THR A 319 -13.68 -24.32 19.09
C THR A 319 -12.53 -23.98 18.13
N ASP A 320 -12.01 -22.75 18.18
CA ASP A 320 -10.98 -22.26 17.28
C ASP A 320 -9.59 -22.72 17.78
N GLU A 321 -8.71 -23.20 16.90
CA GLU A 321 -7.38 -23.70 17.31
C GLU A 321 -6.53 -22.63 18.00
N LEU A 322 -6.84 -21.35 17.74
CA LEU A 322 -6.20 -20.18 18.32
C LEU A 322 -6.89 -19.67 19.60
N ALA A 323 -7.88 -20.39 20.15
CA ALA A 323 -8.64 -19.98 21.33
C ALA A 323 -7.78 -19.69 22.56
N PHE A 324 -6.62 -20.36 22.69
CA PHE A 324 -5.65 -20.10 23.75
C PHE A 324 -5.14 -18.66 23.75
N LEU A 325 -5.19 -17.93 22.63
CA LEU A 325 -4.80 -16.52 22.57
C LEU A 325 -5.75 -15.62 23.33
N ASN A 326 -6.98 -16.05 23.63
CA ASN A 326 -7.94 -15.26 24.43
C ASN A 326 -7.37 -14.84 25.79
N GLU A 327 -6.46 -15.64 26.37
CA GLU A 327 -5.77 -15.33 27.64
C GLU A 327 -4.98 -14.02 27.61
N VAL A 328 -4.48 -13.60 26.43
CA VAL A 328 -3.73 -12.33 26.28
C VAL A 328 -4.58 -11.18 25.73
N MET A 329 -5.87 -11.41 25.48
CA MET A 329 -6.81 -10.42 24.94
C MET A 329 -7.59 -9.68 26.04
N VAL A 330 -7.07 -9.70 27.27
CA VAL A 330 -7.67 -9.02 28.43
C VAL A 330 -7.29 -7.54 28.41
N ASN A 331 -8.22 -6.66 28.77
CA ASN A 331 -8.05 -5.19 28.84
C ASN A 331 -7.64 -4.49 27.53
N THR A 332 -7.72 -5.17 26.38
CA THR A 332 -7.30 -4.61 25.09
C THR A 332 -8.16 -3.42 24.65
N LYS A 333 -9.43 -3.39 25.07
CA LYS A 333 -10.35 -2.30 24.75
C LYS A 333 -9.87 -0.97 25.30
N GLU A 334 -9.46 -0.91 26.56
CA GLU A 334 -9.00 0.33 27.19
C GLU A 334 -7.71 0.86 26.53
N ASP A 335 -6.79 -0.05 26.18
CA ASP A 335 -5.57 0.29 25.46
C ASP A 335 -5.85 0.85 24.06
N VAL A 336 -6.80 0.25 23.33
CA VAL A 336 -7.24 0.72 22.01
C VAL A 336 -7.94 2.07 22.13
N ASP A 337 -8.87 2.23 23.08
CA ASP A 337 -9.60 3.48 23.28
C ASP A 337 -8.64 4.64 23.64
N ARG A 338 -7.62 4.37 24.49
CA ARG A 338 -6.55 5.35 24.77
C ARG A 338 -5.78 5.69 23.50
N PHE A 339 -5.31 4.68 22.78
CA PHE A 339 -4.57 4.88 21.54
C PHE A 339 -5.37 5.70 20.52
N MET A 340 -6.66 5.40 20.33
CA MET A 340 -7.55 6.12 19.42
C MET A 340 -7.74 7.59 19.82
N ARG A 341 -7.89 7.87 21.12
CA ARG A 341 -7.92 9.26 21.63
C ARG A 341 -6.64 10.00 21.29
N ASP A 342 -5.48 9.40 21.57
CA ASP A 342 -4.18 10.05 21.42
C ASP A 342 -3.86 10.39 19.95
N ILE A 343 -4.23 9.52 19.00
CA ILE A 343 -4.00 9.75 17.56
C ILE A 343 -5.05 10.65 16.91
N SER A 344 -6.24 10.77 17.50
CA SER A 344 -7.31 11.64 16.98
C SER A 344 -7.21 13.07 17.53
N THR A 345 -6.21 13.34 18.38
CA THR A 345 -5.96 14.67 18.95
C THR A 345 -4.79 15.33 18.24
N VAL A 346 -5.02 16.55 17.77
CA VAL A 346 -4.03 17.40 17.09
C VAL A 346 -3.54 18.46 18.09
N PRO A 347 -2.24 18.53 18.40
CA PRO A 347 -1.70 19.58 19.27
C PRO A 347 -1.91 20.98 18.70
N ASP A 348 -2.27 21.95 19.55
CA ASP A 348 -2.64 23.34 19.19
C ASP A 348 -1.55 24.10 18.42
N SER A 349 -0.28 23.67 18.48
CA SER A 349 0.85 24.33 17.82
C SER A 349 1.06 23.90 16.36
N SER A 350 0.19 23.07 15.79
CA SER A 350 0.40 22.46 14.47
C SER A 350 -0.48 23.09 13.39
N THR A 351 0.16 23.66 12.37
CA THR A 351 -0.53 24.12 11.16
C THR A 351 -0.97 22.93 10.30
N LEU A 352 -2.22 22.94 9.82
CA LEU A 352 -2.79 22.00 8.83
C LEU A 352 -1.95 21.88 7.54
N SER A 353 -1.05 22.82 7.29
CA SER A 353 -0.20 22.92 6.11
C SER A 353 1.27 22.53 6.34
N ALA A 354 1.61 21.78 7.40
CA ALA A 354 2.99 21.33 7.60
C ALA A 354 3.52 20.68 6.31
N VAL A 355 4.52 21.31 5.69
CA VAL A 355 5.11 20.87 4.43
C VAL A 355 5.68 19.47 4.65
N LEU A 356 5.19 18.52 3.86
CA LEU A 356 5.72 17.17 3.81
C LEU A 356 6.73 17.15 2.67
N ASP A 357 8.01 17.25 3.00
CA ASP A 357 9.09 16.93 2.06
C ASP A 357 9.16 15.41 1.93
N ILE A 358 8.32 14.87 1.06
CA ILE A 358 8.38 13.47 0.66
C ILE A 358 9.29 13.41 -0.57
N GLU A 359 10.50 12.89 -0.39
CA GLU A 359 11.53 12.77 -1.42
C GLU A 359 11.05 12.02 -2.69
N GLU A 360 10.00 11.21 -2.55
CA GLU A 360 9.42 10.42 -3.64
C GLU A 360 8.45 11.19 -4.55
N LEU A 361 8.09 12.46 -4.28
CA LEU A 361 7.09 13.20 -5.08
C LEU A 361 7.70 13.89 -6.31
N SER A 362 7.06 13.74 -7.48
CA SER A 362 7.53 14.39 -8.72
C SER A 362 6.35 14.95 -9.50
N PHE A 363 6.26 16.29 -9.59
CA PHE A 363 5.16 16.97 -10.25
C PHE A 363 4.97 16.52 -11.70
N ALA A 364 6.05 16.47 -12.47
CA ALA A 364 5.98 16.15 -13.89
C ALA A 364 5.62 14.68 -14.13
N GLU A 365 6.20 13.75 -13.36
CA GLU A 365 5.90 12.32 -13.46
C GLU A 365 4.45 12.04 -13.09
N ASP A 366 3.99 12.56 -11.94
CA ASP A 366 2.63 12.35 -11.46
C ASP A 366 1.58 12.96 -12.39
N ALA A 367 1.87 14.13 -12.97
CA ALA A 367 0.99 14.76 -13.95
C ALA A 367 0.95 13.98 -15.27
N ALA A 368 2.11 13.52 -15.77
CA ALA A 368 2.20 12.73 -16.99
C ALA A 368 1.44 11.40 -16.85
N CYS A 369 1.62 10.71 -15.72
CA CYS A 369 0.92 9.47 -15.42
C CYS A 369 -0.60 9.67 -15.29
N MET A 370 -1.04 10.76 -14.63
CA MET A 370 -2.45 11.08 -14.53
C MET A 370 -3.06 11.41 -15.89
N LEU A 371 -2.37 12.19 -16.72
CA LEU A 371 -2.81 12.50 -18.09
C LEU A 371 -2.90 11.23 -18.92
N SER A 372 -1.87 10.36 -18.88
CA SER A 372 -1.88 9.08 -19.59
C SER A 372 -3.02 8.16 -19.16
N LEU A 373 -3.35 8.14 -17.86
CA LEU A 373 -4.47 7.36 -17.33
C LEU A 373 -5.79 7.88 -17.89
N LEU A 374 -6.00 9.20 -17.89
CA LEU A 374 -7.23 9.79 -18.41
C LEU A 374 -7.40 9.59 -19.91
N LEU A 375 -6.33 9.77 -20.70
CA LEU A 375 -6.36 9.55 -22.14
C LEU A 375 -6.64 8.08 -22.49
N LYS A 376 -6.10 7.12 -21.72
CA LYS A 376 -6.41 5.69 -21.89
C LYS A 376 -7.90 5.38 -21.65
N ASN A 377 -8.57 6.20 -20.86
CA ASN A 377 -9.98 6.04 -20.50
C ASN A 377 -10.86 7.17 -21.09
N GLU A 378 -10.43 7.84 -22.16
CA GLU A 378 -11.15 8.99 -22.74
C GLU A 378 -12.59 8.62 -23.16
N GLU A 379 -12.79 7.38 -23.63
CA GLU A 379 -14.12 6.87 -23.98
C GLU A 379 -15.11 6.88 -22.80
N ASN A 380 -14.62 6.84 -21.56
CA ASN A 380 -15.45 6.86 -20.35
C ASN A 380 -15.89 8.28 -19.98
N PHE A 381 -15.34 9.33 -20.60
CA PHE A 381 -15.73 10.71 -20.28
C PHE A 381 -17.22 10.96 -20.58
N LYS A 382 -17.81 10.18 -21.49
CA LYS A 382 -19.26 10.19 -21.76
C LYS A 382 -20.13 9.81 -20.56
N ASN A 383 -19.56 9.08 -19.58
CA ASN A 383 -20.26 8.64 -18.38
C ASN A 383 -20.40 9.78 -17.35
N ILE A 384 -19.62 10.85 -17.50
CA ILE A 384 -19.67 12.02 -16.62
C ILE A 384 -21.03 12.70 -16.82
N SER A 385 -21.80 12.77 -15.74
CA SER A 385 -23.16 13.34 -15.75
C SER A 385 -23.15 14.86 -15.88
N ASP A 386 -22.19 15.53 -15.25
CA ASP A 386 -22.04 16.99 -15.32
C ASP A 386 -21.35 17.40 -16.64
N VAL A 387 -22.09 18.14 -17.47
CA VAL A 387 -21.64 18.57 -18.79
C VAL A 387 -20.45 19.52 -18.71
N ALA A 388 -20.41 20.42 -17.71
CA ALA A 388 -19.33 21.38 -17.57
C ALA A 388 -18.01 20.69 -17.18
N ILE A 389 -18.08 19.69 -16.29
CA ILE A 389 -16.92 18.87 -15.92
C ILE A 389 -16.41 18.10 -17.13
N ARG A 390 -17.32 17.47 -17.86
CA ARG A 390 -17.00 16.66 -19.04
C ARG A 390 -16.32 17.49 -20.13
N GLU A 391 -16.88 18.64 -20.48
CA GLU A 391 -16.31 19.54 -21.49
C GLU A 391 -14.97 20.12 -21.02
N GLY A 392 -14.89 20.52 -19.74
CA GLY A 392 -13.63 20.99 -19.14
C GLY A 392 -12.53 19.94 -19.21
N LEU A 393 -12.84 18.69 -18.87
CA LEU A 393 -11.89 17.57 -18.91
C LEU A 393 -11.44 17.26 -20.34
N CYS A 394 -12.36 17.22 -21.31
CA CYS A 394 -12.03 17.04 -22.73
C CYS A 394 -11.13 18.17 -23.27
N ASN A 395 -11.44 19.41 -22.92
CA ASN A 395 -10.70 20.57 -23.41
C ASN A 395 -9.29 20.60 -22.82
N ILE A 396 -9.14 20.35 -21.52
CA ILE A 396 -7.84 20.45 -20.86
C ILE A 396 -6.90 19.31 -21.27
N THR A 397 -7.40 18.09 -21.49
CA THR A 397 -6.56 16.97 -21.98
C THR A 397 -6.06 17.25 -23.39
N LYS A 398 -6.94 17.72 -24.29
CA LYS A 398 -6.58 18.10 -25.67
C LYS A 398 -5.57 19.24 -25.71
N GLN A 399 -5.83 20.31 -24.96
CA GLN A 399 -4.92 21.46 -24.87
C GLN A 399 -3.52 21.04 -24.39
N THR A 400 -3.46 20.10 -23.44
CA THR A 400 -2.18 19.58 -22.92
C THR A 400 -1.47 18.74 -23.97
N GLN A 401 -2.19 17.87 -24.70
CA GLN A 401 -1.62 17.10 -25.81
C GLN A 401 -1.09 18.00 -26.93
N GLU A 402 -1.82 19.05 -27.31
CA GLU A 402 -1.38 20.03 -28.31
C GLU A 402 -0.13 20.78 -27.85
N SER A 403 -0.06 21.15 -26.57
CA SER A 403 1.11 21.81 -25.98
C SER A 403 2.35 20.90 -26.01
N ILE A 404 2.18 19.61 -25.71
CA ILE A 404 3.23 18.60 -25.81
C ILE A 404 3.66 18.39 -27.28
N ALA A 405 2.71 18.28 -28.21
CA ALA A 405 3.01 18.12 -29.63
C ALA A 405 3.79 19.32 -30.19
N ASN A 406 3.42 20.54 -29.79
CA ASN A 406 4.14 21.77 -30.15
C ASN A 406 5.55 21.80 -29.53
N TYR A 407 5.72 21.31 -28.31
CA TYR A 407 7.03 21.19 -27.68
C TYR A 407 7.94 20.21 -28.45
N LEU A 408 7.42 19.02 -28.79
CA LEU A 408 8.12 18.02 -29.59
C LEU A 408 8.53 18.58 -30.97
N ALA A 409 7.62 19.28 -31.65
CA ALA A 409 7.91 19.88 -32.96
C ALA A 409 9.07 20.89 -32.91
N LYS A 410 9.21 21.64 -31.81
CA LYS A 410 10.27 22.65 -31.62
C LYS A 410 11.63 22.08 -31.22
N HIS A 411 11.68 20.88 -30.65
CA HIS A 411 12.92 20.29 -30.11
C HIS A 411 13.40 19.05 -30.87
N ASN A 412 12.57 18.49 -31.76
CA ASN A 412 12.95 17.44 -32.72
C ASN A 412 13.28 17.99 -34.12
N SER A 413 13.31 19.33 -34.28
CA SER A 413 13.82 20.04 -35.47
C SER A 413 15.18 20.63 -35.18
#